data_AF-A0A1E5BKE2-F1
#
_entry.id   AF-A0A1E5BKE2-F1
#
_cell.length_a   1.000
_cell.length_b   1.000
_cell.length_c   1.000
_cell.angle_alpha   90.00
_cell.angle_beta   90.00
_cell.angle_gamma   90.00
#
_symmetry.space_group_name_H-M   'P 1'
#
loop_
_entity.id
_entity.type
_entity.pdbx_description
1 polymer ?
#
loop_
_entity_poly.entity_id
_entity_poly.type
_entity_poly.pdbx_seq_one_letter_code
_entity_poly.pdbx_strand_id
1 'polypeptide(L)'
;MSNTIRFNFKSLMICLASIGLCFSSVTLANEPSCHFDGKEILLNESIYIHDHYLESKFFEYHKDKGFSDDEIKKKLEYSDWTGHLFKCVRTFGINPDYDKSEALINKLAAERFIVTGAALTPVSHQVDWIEKQKGLTRTERQPYYGHDHVYK
;
A
#
# COMPACT_ATOMS: atom_id res chain seq x y z
N MET A 1 6.43 35.38 66.46
CA MET A 1 7.02 36.45 65.63
C MET A 1 7.39 35.86 64.28
N SER A 2 7.08 36.62 63.23
CA SER A 2 6.97 36.20 61.83
C SER A 2 8.30 35.75 61.22
N ASN A 3 8.33 34.59 60.54
CA ASN A 3 9.41 34.20 59.63
C ASN A 3 8.90 34.26 58.19
N THR A 4 9.19 35.38 57.53
CA THR A 4 8.87 35.64 56.14
C THR A 4 9.88 34.91 55.24
N ILE A 5 9.45 33.84 54.57
CA ILE A 5 10.24 33.20 53.52
C ILE A 5 10.18 34.09 52.27
N ARG A 6 11.27 34.79 51.95
CA ARG A 6 11.42 35.53 50.71
C ARG A 6 11.67 34.55 49.56
N PHE A 7 10.65 34.29 48.75
CA PHE A 7 10.80 33.60 47.48
C PHE A 7 11.51 34.51 46.47
N ASN A 8 12.68 34.09 46.00
CA ASN A 8 13.52 34.83 45.07
C ASN A 8 13.05 34.54 43.63
N PHE A 9 12.22 35.44 43.08
CA PHE A 9 11.57 35.32 41.76
C PHE A 9 12.53 35.09 40.57
N LYS A 10 13.83 35.32 40.75
CA LYS A 10 14.83 35.14 39.68
C LYS A 10 15.10 33.67 39.33
N SER A 11 14.83 32.72 40.23
CA SER A 11 15.10 31.30 39.97
C SER A 11 13.99 30.60 39.18
N LEU A 12 12.78 31.17 39.12
CA LEU A 12 11.65 30.58 38.38
C LEU A 12 11.71 30.85 36.87
N MET A 13 12.41 31.92 36.45
CA MET A 13 12.52 32.32 35.04
C MET A 13 13.55 31.51 34.24
N ILE A 14 14.48 30.80 34.90
CA ILE A 14 15.52 30.04 34.19
C ILE A 14 14.99 28.68 33.69
N CYS A 15 13.96 28.11 34.33
CA CYS A 15 13.38 26.84 33.88
C CYS A 15 12.34 26.98 32.76
N LEU A 16 11.79 28.18 32.55
CA LEU A 16 10.78 28.43 31.50
C LEU A 16 11.40 28.74 30.13
N ALA A 17 12.70 29.06 30.06
CA ALA A 17 13.41 29.28 28.79
C ALA A 17 13.89 27.98 28.13
N SER A 18 13.89 26.85 28.84
CA SER A 18 14.46 25.57 28.36
C SER A 18 13.47 24.64 27.66
N ILE A 19 12.18 24.99 27.63
CA ILE A 19 11.12 24.14 27.06
C ILE A 19 10.79 24.55 25.61
N GLY A 20 11.33 25.68 25.13
CA GLY A 20 10.89 26.32 23.88
C GLY A 20 11.60 25.95 22.58
N LEU A 21 12.53 24.97 22.53
CA LEU A 21 13.40 24.76 21.36
C LEU A 21 13.51 23.32 20.85
N CYS A 22 12.52 22.47 21.10
CA CYS A 22 12.44 21.13 20.48
C CYS A 22 11.20 20.97 19.60
N PHE A 23 10.82 21.99 18.84
CA PHE A 23 10.06 21.75 17.61
C PHE A 23 11.06 21.62 16.47
N SER A 24 11.78 20.50 16.47
CA SER A 24 12.42 20.02 15.26
C SER A 24 11.28 19.79 14.27
N SER A 25 11.09 20.72 13.34
CA SER A 25 10.28 20.49 12.16
C SER A 25 10.89 19.28 11.47
N VAL A 26 10.36 18.09 11.76
CA VAL A 26 10.62 16.91 10.95
C VAL A 26 10.01 17.29 9.61
N THR A 27 10.83 17.79 8.70
CA THR A 27 10.48 17.80 7.28
C THR A 27 10.42 16.33 6.92
N LEU A 28 9.28 15.70 7.20
CA LEU A 28 8.90 14.43 6.61
C LEU A 28 8.93 14.75 5.12
N ALA A 29 9.97 14.28 4.43
CA ALA A 29 9.90 14.18 2.99
C ALA A 29 8.62 13.39 2.73
N ASN A 30 7.62 14.03 2.10
CA ASN A 30 6.39 13.34 1.74
C ASN A 30 6.79 12.24 0.75
N GLU A 31 6.97 11.04 1.28
CA GLU A 31 7.16 9.83 0.48
C GLU A 31 5.92 9.67 -0.41
N PRO A 32 6.10 9.32 -1.70
CA PRO A 32 4.96 9.15 -2.59
C PRO A 32 4.09 8.00 -2.10
N SER A 33 2.77 8.17 -2.15
CA SER A 33 1.79 7.15 -1.77
C SER A 33 0.94 6.72 -2.96
N CYS A 34 0.35 5.53 -2.85
CA CYS A 34 -0.63 5.05 -3.82
C CYS A 34 -2.04 5.45 -3.38
N HIS A 35 -2.97 5.55 -4.33
CA HIS A 35 -4.38 5.80 -4.03
C HIS A 35 -5.25 4.73 -4.69
N PHE A 36 -6.18 4.15 -3.92
CA PHE A 36 -7.15 3.16 -4.41
C PHE A 36 -8.47 3.35 -3.68
N ASP A 37 -9.58 3.42 -4.42
CA ASP A 37 -10.93 3.69 -3.89
C ASP A 37 -11.01 4.88 -2.92
N GLY A 38 -10.29 5.96 -3.25
CA GLY A 38 -10.26 7.18 -2.45
C GLY A 38 -9.46 7.07 -1.14
N LYS A 39 -8.78 5.95 -0.88
CA LYS A 39 -7.90 5.75 0.27
C LYS A 39 -6.44 5.87 -0.13
N GLU A 40 -5.67 6.51 0.75
CA GLU A 40 -4.21 6.52 0.68
C GLU A 40 -3.66 5.17 1.15
N ILE A 41 -2.72 4.63 0.37
CA ILE A 41 -1.97 3.41 0.66
C ILE A 41 -0.49 3.79 0.72
N LEU A 42 0.12 3.60 1.89
CA LEU A 42 1.50 4.01 2.13
C LEU A 42 2.48 3.08 1.41
N LEU A 43 3.71 3.55 1.21
CA LEU A 43 4.76 2.72 0.64
C LEU A 43 4.95 1.43 1.44
N ASN A 44 5.13 0.33 0.72
CA ASN A 44 5.23 -1.04 1.21
C ASN A 44 3.97 -1.63 1.82
N GLU A 45 2.88 -0.87 1.96
CA GLU A 45 1.58 -1.46 2.29
C GLU A 45 1.05 -2.27 1.11
N SER A 46 0.23 -3.25 1.44
CA SER A 46 -0.41 -4.12 0.45
C SER A 46 -1.92 -4.03 0.59
N ILE A 47 -2.60 -4.09 -0.54
CA ILE A 47 -4.06 -4.16 -0.62
C ILE A 47 -4.47 -5.44 -1.34
N TYR A 48 -5.53 -6.05 -0.86
CA TYR A 48 -6.18 -7.16 -1.53
C TYR A 48 -7.41 -6.63 -2.26
N ILE A 49 -7.47 -6.88 -3.57
CA ILE A 49 -8.59 -6.51 -4.43
C ILE A 49 -9.35 -7.79 -4.76
N HIS A 50 -10.60 -7.86 -4.31
CA HIS A 50 -11.50 -8.97 -4.61
C HIS A 50 -11.81 -9.01 -6.11
N ASP A 51 -11.78 -10.21 -6.69
CA ASP A 51 -12.15 -10.44 -8.08
C ASP A 51 -13.41 -11.32 -8.12
N HIS A 52 -14.57 -10.69 -8.28
CA HIS A 52 -15.86 -11.36 -8.26
C HIS A 52 -15.96 -12.51 -9.27
N TYR A 53 -15.25 -12.46 -10.40
CA TYR A 53 -15.25 -13.57 -11.35
C TYR A 53 -14.54 -14.79 -10.76
N LEU A 54 -13.39 -14.59 -10.11
CA LEU A 54 -12.64 -15.67 -9.47
C LEU A 54 -13.36 -16.21 -8.24
N GLU A 55 -13.97 -15.35 -7.44
CA GLU A 55 -14.83 -15.75 -6.33
C GLU A 55 -15.99 -16.63 -6.81
N SER A 56 -16.66 -16.24 -7.90
CA SER A 56 -17.74 -17.04 -8.51
C SER A 56 -17.23 -18.40 -8.98
N LYS A 57 -16.08 -18.45 -9.67
CA LYS A 57 -15.49 -19.71 -10.13
C LYS A 57 -15.05 -20.61 -8.98
N PHE A 58 -14.54 -20.02 -7.91
CA PHE A 58 -14.22 -20.72 -6.69
C PHE A 58 -15.48 -21.34 -6.06
N PHE A 59 -16.59 -20.59 -6.05
CA PHE A 59 -17.88 -21.05 -5.55
C PHE A 59 -18.43 -22.22 -6.36
N GLU A 60 -18.51 -22.08 -7.68
CA GLU A 60 -18.96 -23.13 -8.61
C GLU A 60 -18.14 -24.42 -8.42
N TYR A 61 -16.82 -24.32 -8.42
CA TYR A 61 -15.94 -25.48 -8.29
C TYR A 61 -16.13 -26.23 -6.97
N HIS A 62 -16.37 -25.54 -5.86
CA HIS A 62 -16.60 -26.20 -4.57
C HIS A 62 -18.04 -26.71 -4.43
N LYS A 63 -19.03 -26.03 -5.02
CA LYS A 63 -20.40 -26.54 -5.14
C LYS A 63 -20.42 -27.89 -5.87
N ASP A 64 -19.73 -27.99 -6.99
CA ASP A 64 -19.62 -29.22 -7.78
C ASP A 64 -18.94 -30.37 -7.03
N LYS A 65 -18.15 -30.04 -6.00
CA LYS A 65 -17.51 -30.99 -5.09
C LYS A 65 -18.36 -31.37 -3.87
N GLY A 66 -19.58 -30.86 -3.78
CA GLY A 66 -20.53 -31.19 -2.72
C GLY A 66 -20.34 -30.39 -1.43
N PHE A 67 -19.56 -29.30 -1.44
CA PHE A 67 -19.45 -28.42 -0.28
C PHE A 67 -20.74 -27.60 -0.10
N SER A 68 -21.12 -27.37 1.15
CA SER A 68 -22.20 -26.44 1.52
C SER A 68 -21.76 -24.98 1.34
N ASP A 69 -22.72 -24.07 1.18
CA ASP A 69 -22.43 -22.62 1.02
C ASP A 69 -21.57 -22.06 2.16
N ASP A 70 -21.81 -22.50 3.39
CA ASP A 70 -21.07 -22.02 4.56
C ASP A 70 -19.63 -22.54 4.59
N GLU A 71 -19.39 -23.76 4.11
CA GLU A 71 -18.02 -24.29 3.97
C GLU A 71 -17.25 -23.55 2.87
N ILE A 72 -17.93 -23.21 1.77
CA ILE A 72 -17.32 -22.47 0.66
C ILE A 72 -16.95 -21.06 1.11
N LYS A 73 -17.84 -20.35 1.83
CA LYS A 73 -17.55 -19.02 2.39
C LYS A 73 -16.34 -19.04 3.31
N LYS A 74 -16.27 -20.00 4.24
CA LYS A 74 -15.10 -20.17 5.11
C LYS A 74 -13.82 -20.42 4.33
N LYS A 75 -13.88 -21.19 3.24
CA LYS A 75 -12.70 -21.43 2.38
C LYS A 75 -12.31 -20.18 1.59
N LEU A 76 -13.29 -19.41 1.14
CA LEU A 76 -13.09 -18.17 0.40
C LEU A 76 -12.35 -17.12 1.24
N GLU A 77 -12.70 -16.99 2.52
CA GLU A 77 -12.06 -16.06 3.47
C GLU A 77 -10.54 -16.24 3.59
N TYR A 78 -10.04 -17.46 3.35
CA TYR A 78 -8.62 -17.78 3.42
C TYR A 78 -7.98 -18.02 2.04
N SER A 79 -8.70 -17.73 0.95
CA SER A 79 -8.20 -17.99 -0.40
C SER A 79 -7.47 -16.78 -0.98
N ASP A 80 -6.17 -16.93 -1.20
CA ASP A 80 -5.29 -16.00 -1.90
C ASP A 80 -5.42 -16.05 -3.44
N TRP A 81 -6.25 -16.95 -3.98
CA TRP A 81 -6.45 -17.18 -5.42
C TRP A 81 -7.72 -16.53 -5.98
N THR A 82 -8.51 -15.88 -5.13
CA THR A 82 -9.83 -15.34 -5.50
C THR A 82 -9.81 -13.82 -5.70
N GLY A 83 -8.61 -13.26 -5.72
CA GLY A 83 -8.37 -11.84 -5.84
C GLY A 83 -6.88 -11.56 -6.02
N HIS A 84 -6.55 -10.27 -6.04
CA HIS A 84 -5.24 -9.79 -6.43
C HIS A 84 -4.63 -8.97 -5.30
N LEU A 85 -3.45 -9.37 -4.86
CA LEU A 85 -2.65 -8.68 -3.87
C LEU A 85 -1.68 -7.73 -4.57
N PHE A 86 -1.86 -6.43 -4.33
CA PHE A 86 -0.99 -5.38 -4.83
C PHE A 86 -0.20 -4.76 -3.70
N LYS A 87 1.07 -4.46 -3.95
CA LYS A 87 1.93 -3.70 -3.04
C LYS A 87 2.17 -2.31 -3.61
N CYS A 88 2.06 -1.29 -2.77
CA CYS A 88 2.49 0.06 -3.15
C CYS A 88 4.02 0.12 -3.13
N VAL A 89 4.62 0.38 -4.28
CA VAL A 89 6.08 0.46 -4.44
C VAL A 89 6.49 1.77 -5.09
N ARG A 90 7.72 2.22 -4.83
CA ARG A 90 8.29 3.40 -5.48
C ARG A 90 8.45 3.15 -6.98
N THR A 91 8.16 4.17 -7.78
CA THR A 91 8.52 4.20 -9.18
C THR A 91 9.80 5.02 -9.34
N PHE A 92 10.65 4.60 -10.28
CA PHE A 92 11.92 5.24 -10.55
C PHE A 92 12.00 5.68 -12.01
N GLY A 93 12.52 6.87 -12.23
CA GLY A 93 12.89 7.39 -13.54
C GLY A 93 14.41 7.47 -13.66
N ILE A 94 14.90 7.61 -14.90
CA ILE A 94 16.32 7.87 -15.13
C ILE A 94 16.60 9.32 -14.72
N ASN A 95 17.64 9.52 -13.91
CA ASN A 95 18.13 10.85 -13.58
C ASN A 95 18.63 11.55 -14.85
N PRO A 96 18.02 12.67 -15.29
CA PRO A 96 18.43 13.37 -16.50
C PRO A 96 19.84 13.96 -16.39
N ASP A 97 20.28 14.26 -15.16
CA ASP A 97 21.59 14.85 -14.86
C ASP A 97 22.69 13.79 -14.67
N TYR A 98 22.36 12.51 -14.93
CA TYR A 98 23.32 11.43 -14.80
C TYR A 98 24.40 11.50 -15.88
N ASP A 99 25.64 11.76 -15.46
CA ASP A 99 26.81 11.70 -16.32
C ASP A 99 27.11 10.25 -16.73
N LYS A 100 27.18 10.02 -18.04
CA LYS A 100 27.43 8.71 -18.65
C LYS A 100 28.92 8.40 -18.80
N SER A 101 29.81 9.26 -18.31
CA SER A 101 31.26 9.03 -18.40
C SER A 101 31.67 7.75 -17.68
N GLU A 102 32.54 6.93 -18.31
CA GLU A 102 32.98 5.62 -17.78
C GLU A 102 33.58 5.68 -16.37
N ALA A 103 34.08 6.85 -15.95
CA ALA A 103 34.64 7.07 -14.62
C ALA A 103 33.59 7.07 -13.49
N LEU A 104 32.30 7.29 -13.79
CA LEU A 104 31.20 7.28 -12.81
C LEU A 104 30.26 6.07 -12.92
N ILE A 105 30.34 5.28 -14.00
CA ILE A 105 29.49 4.10 -14.22
C ILE A 105 29.61 3.09 -13.07
N ASN A 106 30.79 3.01 -12.44
CA ASN A 106 31.04 2.10 -11.32
C ASN A 106 30.67 2.69 -9.94
N LYS A 107 30.27 3.97 -9.85
CA LYS A 107 30.31 4.69 -8.57
C LYS A 107 29.01 4.87 -7.82
N LEU A 108 27.84 4.51 -8.35
CA LEU A 108 26.64 4.08 -7.57
C LEU A 108 25.43 3.94 -8.53
N ALA A 109 24.91 2.72 -8.68
CA ALA A 109 23.65 2.49 -9.39
C ALA A 109 22.46 3.32 -8.84
N ALA A 110 22.57 3.79 -7.59
CA ALA A 110 21.58 4.64 -6.93
C ALA A 110 21.49 6.06 -7.53
N GLU A 111 22.57 6.64 -8.06
CA GLU A 111 22.56 8.00 -8.62
C GLU A 111 21.94 8.07 -10.02
N ARG A 112 21.81 6.90 -10.66
CA ARG A 112 21.17 6.74 -11.97
C ARG A 112 19.65 6.91 -11.91
N PHE A 113 19.04 6.68 -10.76
CA PHE A 113 17.60 6.64 -10.61
C PHE A 113 17.11 7.72 -9.64
N ILE A 114 16.06 8.43 -10.05
CA ILE A 114 15.31 9.33 -9.17
C ILE A 114 13.94 8.72 -8.88
N VAL A 115 13.44 8.92 -7.66
CA VAL A 115 12.06 8.55 -7.32
C VAL A 115 11.12 9.46 -8.11
N THR A 116 10.22 8.87 -8.88
CA THR A 116 9.22 9.60 -9.69
C THR A 116 7.82 9.55 -9.11
N GLY A 117 7.57 8.68 -8.14
CA GLY A 117 6.24 8.48 -7.55
C GLY A 117 6.10 7.10 -6.91
N ALA A 118 4.86 6.63 -6.85
CA ALA A 118 4.49 5.31 -6.35
C ALA A 118 3.41 4.67 -7.23
N ALA A 119 3.41 3.35 -7.31
CA ALA A 119 2.43 2.58 -8.07
C ALA A 119 2.06 1.28 -7.36
N LEU A 120 0.79 0.88 -7.50
CA LEU A 120 0.33 -0.44 -7.09
C LEU A 120 0.82 -1.47 -8.10
N THR A 121 1.63 -2.40 -7.62
CA THR A 121 2.20 -3.48 -8.43
C THR A 121 1.79 -4.82 -7.85
N PRO A 122 1.41 -5.81 -8.68
CA PRO A 122 1.13 -7.14 -8.16
C PRO A 122 2.32 -7.73 -7.41
N VAL A 123 2.06 -8.52 -6.38
CA VAL A 123 3.10 -9.31 -5.73
C VAL A 123 3.67 -10.36 -6.68
N SER A 124 4.94 -10.73 -6.48
CA SER A 124 5.74 -11.50 -7.45
C SER A 124 5.09 -12.80 -7.93
N HIS A 125 4.40 -13.54 -7.06
CA HIS A 125 3.76 -14.81 -7.44
C HIS A 125 2.46 -14.64 -8.24
N GLN A 126 1.89 -13.43 -8.32
CA GLN A 126 0.68 -13.14 -9.11
C GLN A 126 0.97 -12.43 -10.43
N VAL A 127 2.19 -11.92 -10.64
CA VAL A 127 2.58 -11.17 -11.86
C VAL A 127 2.27 -11.96 -13.12
N ASP A 128 2.82 -13.17 -13.25
CA ASP A 128 2.66 -14.01 -14.46
C ASP A 128 1.19 -14.33 -14.76
N TRP A 129 0.39 -14.53 -13.71
CA TRP A 129 -1.02 -14.86 -13.84
C TRP A 129 -1.85 -13.65 -14.25
N ILE A 130 -1.63 -12.49 -13.62
CA ILE A 130 -2.30 -11.23 -13.98
C ILE A 130 -1.92 -10.81 -15.41
N GLU A 131 -0.66 -10.98 -15.82
CA GLU A 131 -0.23 -10.68 -17.18
C GLU A 131 -0.91 -11.58 -18.23
N LYS A 132 -1.04 -12.89 -17.94
CA LYS A 132 -1.84 -13.80 -18.79
C LYS A 132 -3.29 -13.34 -18.91
N GLN A 133 -3.88 -12.82 -17.83
CA GLN A 133 -5.26 -12.32 -17.86
C GLN A 133 -5.42 -10.98 -18.59
N LYS A 134 -4.39 -10.11 -18.59
CA LYS A 134 -4.43 -8.83 -19.32
C LYS A 134 -4.57 -9.03 -20.84
N GLY A 135 -4.08 -10.16 -21.37
CA GLY A 135 -4.24 -10.56 -22.76
C GLY A 135 -5.63 -11.10 -23.13
N LEU A 136 -6.50 -11.36 -22.15
CA LEU A 136 -7.87 -11.84 -22.39
C LEU A 136 -8.82 -10.68 -22.70
N THR A 137 -9.62 -10.85 -23.76
CA THR A 137 -10.66 -9.90 -24.18
C THR A 137 -11.75 -9.76 -23.10
N ARG A 138 -12.47 -8.63 -23.07
CA ARG A 138 -13.57 -8.37 -22.12
C ARG A 138 -14.67 -9.45 -22.18
N THR A 139 -14.85 -10.09 -23.33
CA THR A 139 -15.75 -11.23 -23.57
C THR A 139 -15.29 -12.52 -22.92
N GLU A 140 -13.97 -12.75 -22.80
CA GLU A 140 -13.41 -13.91 -22.10
C GLU A 140 -13.37 -13.72 -20.58
N ARG A 141 -13.47 -12.46 -20.13
CA ARG A 141 -13.56 -12.04 -18.72
C ARG A 141 -15.00 -11.72 -18.27
N GLN A 142 -16.02 -12.11 -19.04
CA GLN A 142 -17.40 -11.79 -18.64
C GLN A 142 -17.76 -12.49 -17.33
N PRO A 143 -18.19 -11.76 -16.29
CA PRO A 143 -18.93 -12.37 -15.20
C PRO A 143 -20.23 -12.91 -15.80
N TYR A 144 -20.54 -14.17 -15.49
CA TYR A 144 -21.90 -14.67 -15.67
C TYR A 144 -22.75 -13.82 -14.72
N TYR A 145 -23.48 -12.84 -15.25
CA TYR A 145 -24.58 -12.21 -14.52
C TYR A 145 -25.67 -13.27 -14.37
N GLY A 146 -25.47 -14.19 -13.44
CA GLY A 146 -26.46 -15.15 -13.00
C GLY A 146 -27.50 -14.40 -12.20
N HIS A 147 -28.57 -14.02 -12.89
CA HIS A 147 -29.92 -13.75 -12.41
C HIS A 147 -30.10 -13.00 -11.08
N ASP A 148 -30.79 -11.87 -11.18
CA ASP A 148 -31.47 -11.18 -10.09
C ASP A 148 -32.24 -12.16 -9.18
N HIS A 149 -31.60 -12.62 -8.11
CA HIS A 149 -32.31 -13.16 -6.97
C HIS A 149 -32.67 -12.00 -6.05
N VAL A 150 -33.79 -11.35 -6.41
CA VAL A 150 -34.60 -10.55 -5.49
C VAL A 150 -35.07 -11.49 -4.38
N TYR A 151 -34.44 -11.41 -3.21
CA TYR A 151 -34.96 -12.04 -2.01
C TYR A 151 -36.12 -11.17 -1.47
N LYS A 152 -37.35 -11.70 -1.59
CA LYS A 152 -38.48 -11.35 -0.72
C LYS A 152 -38.47 -12.26 0.50
#